data_AF-T1EXZ8-F1
#
_entry.id   AF-T1EXZ8-F1
#
_cell.length_a   1.000
_cell.length_b   1.000
_cell.length_c   1.000
_cell.angle_alpha   90.00
_cell.angle_beta   90.00
_cell.angle_gamma   90.00
#
_symmetry.space_group_name_H-M   'P 1'
#
loop_
_entity.id
_entity.type
_entity.pdbx_description
1 polymer ?
#
loop_
_entity_poly.entity_id
_entity_poly.type
_entity_poly.pdbx_seq_one_letter_code
_entity_poly.pdbx_strand_id
1 'polypeptide(L)'
;MIYERHVRCLGTVVDLAPSAFLASAAATVPLQNLLLPRDKIYSDNFRTQVFDGFRTVHGAGICIETRSQKEWNAPFISSSVAKLLDLNQSNFDKARIMAVKSKLGSSWLKAVPNSACGTRLDDSCVRVSLGLRLGLPILTEYVCLCGANVEPLGYHGLSCRLGPGRQARHSAMNNFFVRCFQRANIPTIKEPTGLMEEGSGSMDILFHHGRRDVPLLGMLRSLTPWLKGTLILPHRRRVPLP
;
A
#
# COMPACT_ATOMS: atom_id res chain seq x y z
N MET A 1 5.94 33.79 -14.29
CA MET A 1 5.21 33.15 -15.41
C MET A 1 6.11 32.09 -16.01
N ILE A 2 5.56 30.95 -16.41
CA ILE A 2 6.24 29.69 -16.77
C ILE A 2 6.40 28.76 -15.55
N TYR A 3 5.36 28.00 -15.24
CA TYR A 3 5.38 26.58 -14.84
C TYR A 3 3.92 26.13 -14.60
N GLU A 4 3.09 26.17 -15.64
CA GLU A 4 1.69 25.74 -15.54
C GLU A 4 1.21 24.97 -16.79
N ARG A 5 2.14 24.31 -17.49
CA ARG A 5 1.79 23.45 -18.62
C ARG A 5 2.15 21.99 -18.33
N HIS A 6 1.09 21.24 -18.05
CA HIS A 6 0.91 19.84 -18.48
C HIS A 6 1.54 18.75 -17.63
N VAL A 7 1.30 18.81 -16.31
CA VAL A 7 1.07 17.57 -15.57
C VAL A 7 -0.40 17.57 -15.16
N ARG A 8 -1.28 17.04 -16.04
CA ARG A 8 -2.61 16.65 -15.59
C ARG A 8 -2.41 15.48 -14.63
N CYS A 9 -2.31 15.78 -13.33
CA CYS A 9 -2.35 14.76 -12.30
C CYS A 9 -3.57 13.87 -12.53
N LEU A 10 -3.35 12.56 -12.49
CA LEU A 10 -4.42 11.57 -12.64
C LEU A 10 -5.33 11.70 -11.41
N GLY A 11 -6.57 12.19 -11.61
CA GLY A 11 -7.55 12.36 -10.54
C GLY A 11 -7.39 13.68 -9.77
N THR A 12 -7.53 14.82 -10.45
CA THR A 12 -7.74 16.09 -9.74
C THR A 12 -9.12 16.10 -9.07
N VAL A 13 -9.33 16.96 -8.06
CA VAL A 13 -10.66 17.13 -7.42
C VAL A 13 -11.75 17.42 -8.47
N VAL A 14 -11.37 18.13 -9.54
CA VAL A 14 -12.26 18.46 -10.67
C VAL A 14 -12.72 17.21 -11.42
N ASP A 15 -11.89 16.18 -11.52
CA ASP A 15 -12.24 14.92 -12.19
C ASP A 15 -13.14 14.03 -11.31
N LEU A 16 -13.03 14.15 -9.98
CA LEU A 16 -13.75 13.32 -9.02
C LEU A 16 -15.12 13.92 -8.63
N ALA A 17 -15.23 15.25 -8.66
CA ALA A 17 -16.42 15.97 -8.21
C ALA A 17 -17.70 15.58 -8.99
N PRO A 18 -17.70 15.48 -10.34
CA PRO A 18 -18.89 15.07 -11.09
C PRO A 18 -19.37 13.67 -10.69
N SER A 19 -18.44 12.72 -10.54
CA SER A 19 -18.76 11.34 -10.16
C SER A 19 -19.34 11.25 -8.73
N ALA A 20 -18.79 12.01 -7.79
CA ALA A 20 -19.30 12.09 -6.42
C ALA A 20 -20.72 12.69 -6.39
N PHE A 21 -20.90 13.80 -7.10
CA PHE A 21 -22.17 14.49 -7.22
C PHE A 21 -23.25 13.60 -7.85
N LEU A 22 -22.99 12.99 -9.01
CA LEU A 22 -23.95 12.13 -9.71
C LEU A 22 -24.36 10.92 -8.87
N ALA A 23 -23.39 10.26 -8.21
CA ALA A 23 -23.68 9.14 -7.31
C ALA A 23 -24.55 9.56 -6.13
N SER A 24 -24.23 10.70 -5.50
CA SER A 24 -24.99 11.24 -4.38
C SER A 24 -26.39 11.67 -4.78
N ALA A 25 -26.53 12.40 -5.89
CA ALA A 25 -27.81 12.84 -6.43
C ALA A 25 -28.72 11.64 -6.70
N ALA A 26 -28.21 10.62 -7.41
CA ALA A 26 -28.93 9.38 -7.68
C ALA A 26 -29.33 8.61 -6.41
N ALA A 27 -28.46 8.61 -5.39
CA ALA A 27 -28.76 7.95 -4.11
C ALA A 27 -29.85 8.68 -3.31
N THR A 28 -29.97 10.00 -3.47
CA THR A 28 -30.94 10.82 -2.75
C THR A 28 -32.33 10.90 -3.40
N VAL A 29 -32.48 10.51 -4.68
CA VAL A 29 -33.78 10.55 -5.39
C VAL A 29 -34.93 9.90 -4.59
N PRO A 30 -34.78 8.69 -4.01
CA PRO A 30 -35.88 8.08 -3.27
C PRO A 30 -36.31 8.91 -2.06
N LEU A 31 -35.36 9.58 -1.39
CA LEU A 31 -35.64 10.46 -0.26
C LEU A 31 -36.32 11.76 -0.73
N GLN A 32 -35.86 12.34 -1.82
CA GLN A 32 -36.49 13.52 -2.42
C GLN A 32 -37.95 13.24 -2.80
N ASN A 33 -38.24 12.08 -3.39
CA ASN A 33 -39.61 11.67 -3.75
C ASN A 33 -40.54 11.47 -2.54
N LEU A 34 -39.98 11.19 -1.35
CA LEU A 34 -40.76 11.09 -0.12
C LEU A 34 -41.08 12.48 0.48
N LEU A 35 -40.16 13.43 0.33
CA LEU A 35 -40.25 14.76 0.93
C LEU A 35 -41.01 15.76 0.05
N LEU A 36 -40.92 15.62 -1.28
CA LEU A 36 -41.50 16.56 -2.22
C LEU A 36 -42.98 16.27 -2.51
N PRO A 37 -43.83 17.31 -2.65
CA PRO A 37 -45.23 17.16 -3.05
C PRO A 37 -45.39 16.39 -4.36
N ARG A 38 -46.29 15.39 -4.40
CA ARG A 38 -46.46 14.49 -5.57
C ARG A 38 -47.27 15.09 -6.71
N ASP A 39 -47.89 16.24 -6.48
CA ASP A 39 -48.68 17.00 -7.46
C ASP A 39 -47.80 17.77 -8.45
N LYS A 40 -46.49 17.83 -8.23
CA LYS A 40 -45.53 18.51 -9.10
C LYS A 40 -44.45 17.56 -9.61
N ILE A 41 -44.11 17.71 -10.89
CA ILE A 41 -42.95 17.06 -11.50
C ILE A 41 -41.73 17.94 -11.23
N TYR A 42 -40.77 17.42 -10.45
CA TYR A 42 -39.50 18.08 -10.21
C TYR A 42 -38.45 17.54 -11.18
N SER A 43 -37.82 18.43 -11.94
CA SER A 43 -36.70 18.09 -12.83
C SER A 43 -35.39 18.58 -12.23
N ASP A 44 -34.41 17.69 -12.15
CA ASP A 44 -33.05 18.03 -11.74
C ASP A 44 -32.20 18.37 -12.98
N ASN A 45 -32.43 19.56 -13.53
CA ASN A 45 -31.75 20.03 -14.74
C ASN A 45 -30.24 20.10 -14.57
N PHE A 46 -29.76 20.39 -13.36
CA PHE A 46 -28.33 20.44 -13.07
C PHE A 46 -27.71 19.04 -13.09
N ARG A 47 -28.38 18.03 -12.51
CA ARG A 47 -27.95 16.63 -12.62
C ARG A 47 -27.88 16.16 -14.07
N THR A 48 -28.86 16.51 -14.88
CA THR A 48 -28.85 16.19 -16.33
C THR A 48 -27.67 16.87 -17.02
N GLN A 49 -27.42 18.16 -16.76
CA GLN A 49 -26.29 18.89 -17.33
C GLN A 49 -24.94 18.26 -16.96
N VAL A 50 -24.73 17.91 -15.69
CA VAL A 50 -23.49 17.26 -15.24
C VAL A 50 -23.34 15.86 -15.85
N PHE A 51 -24.44 15.12 -15.99
CA PHE A 51 -24.46 13.82 -16.63
C PHE A 51 -24.10 13.89 -18.11
N ASP A 52 -24.66 14.85 -18.84
CA ASP A 52 -24.33 15.07 -20.26
C ASP A 52 -22.86 15.45 -20.41
N GLY A 53 -22.35 16.35 -19.56
CA GLY A 53 -20.93 16.67 -19.49
C GLY A 53 -20.06 15.43 -19.26
N PHE A 54 -20.42 14.58 -18.30
CA PHE A 54 -19.71 13.31 -18.06
C PHE A 54 -19.72 12.40 -19.29
N ARG A 55 -20.86 12.25 -19.97
CA ARG A 55 -21.00 11.40 -21.16
C ARG A 55 -20.17 11.88 -22.34
N THR A 56 -20.03 13.19 -22.53
CA THR A 56 -19.17 13.72 -23.61
C THR A 56 -17.71 13.33 -23.44
N VAL A 57 -17.24 13.21 -22.19
CA VAL A 57 -15.83 12.90 -21.87
C VAL A 57 -15.56 11.40 -21.77
N HIS A 58 -16.49 10.63 -21.18
CA HIS A 58 -16.28 9.23 -20.83
C HIS A 58 -17.15 8.23 -21.60
N GLY A 59 -18.07 8.71 -22.44
CA GLY A 59 -19.03 7.89 -23.19
C GLY A 59 -20.33 7.59 -22.43
N ALA A 60 -21.24 6.87 -23.08
CA ALA A 60 -22.62 6.65 -22.60
C ALA A 60 -22.84 5.36 -21.79
N GLY A 61 -21.78 4.74 -21.26
CA GLY A 61 -21.87 3.40 -20.67
C GLY A 61 -22.49 3.33 -19.26
N ILE A 62 -22.68 4.45 -18.58
CA ILE A 62 -23.18 4.51 -17.20
C ILE A 62 -24.56 5.17 -17.16
N CYS A 63 -25.49 4.57 -16.41
CA CYS A 63 -26.84 5.10 -16.23
C CYS A 63 -26.85 6.26 -15.24
N ILE A 64 -27.64 7.31 -15.51
CA ILE A 64 -27.81 8.45 -14.59
C ILE A 64 -28.28 8.02 -13.19
N GLU A 65 -28.99 6.89 -13.07
CA GLU A 65 -29.48 6.33 -11.81
C GLU A 65 -28.44 5.51 -11.02
N THR A 66 -27.21 5.39 -11.54
CA THR A 66 -26.13 4.70 -10.82
C THR A 66 -25.80 5.43 -9.51
N ARG A 67 -25.93 4.74 -8.38
CA ARG A 67 -25.67 5.26 -7.02
C ARG A 67 -24.24 5.04 -6.53
N SER A 68 -23.44 4.32 -7.32
CA SER A 68 -22.11 3.87 -6.96
C SER A 68 -21.06 4.82 -7.51
N GLN A 69 -20.46 5.65 -6.66
CA GLN A 69 -19.34 6.52 -7.07
C GLN A 69 -18.19 5.71 -7.69
N LYS A 70 -17.97 4.48 -7.21
CA LYS A 70 -16.96 3.58 -7.77
C LYS A 70 -17.20 3.27 -9.25
N GLU A 71 -18.45 3.06 -9.64
CA GLU A 71 -18.81 2.81 -11.04
C GLU A 71 -18.60 4.06 -11.88
N TRP A 72 -19.05 5.23 -11.40
CA TRP A 72 -18.78 6.52 -12.04
C TRP A 72 -17.28 6.80 -12.22
N ASN A 73 -16.45 6.34 -11.28
CA ASN A 73 -15.01 6.55 -11.35
C ASN A 73 -14.30 5.57 -12.31
N ALA A 74 -14.94 4.45 -12.65
CA ALA A 74 -14.28 3.36 -13.38
C ALA A 74 -13.70 3.77 -14.75
N PRO A 75 -14.37 4.57 -15.60
CA PRO A 75 -13.84 4.94 -16.92
C PRO A 75 -12.55 5.75 -16.82
N PHE A 76 -12.51 6.79 -15.99
CA PHE A 76 -11.33 7.62 -15.87
C PHE A 76 -10.21 6.92 -15.10
N ILE A 77 -10.52 6.10 -14.09
CA ILE A 77 -9.51 5.27 -13.40
C ILE A 77 -8.87 4.32 -14.41
N SER A 78 -9.67 3.68 -15.27
CA SER A 78 -9.15 2.75 -16.28
C SER A 78 -8.24 3.46 -17.29
N SER A 79 -8.66 4.63 -17.79
CA SER A 79 -7.83 5.49 -18.63
C SER A 79 -6.54 5.90 -17.93
N SER A 80 -6.63 6.23 -16.64
CA SER A 80 -5.49 6.65 -15.83
C SER A 80 -4.48 5.53 -15.62
N VAL A 81 -4.97 4.32 -15.33
CA VAL A 81 -4.15 3.13 -15.19
C VAL A 81 -3.47 2.77 -16.51
N ALA A 82 -4.18 2.85 -17.64
CA ALA A 82 -3.57 2.64 -18.96
C ALA A 82 -2.41 3.60 -19.22
N LYS A 83 -2.64 4.91 -19.01
CA LYS A 83 -1.58 5.92 -19.14
C LYS A 83 -0.38 5.66 -18.23
N LEU A 84 -0.62 5.26 -16.98
CA LEU A 84 0.46 4.91 -16.04
C LEU A 84 1.25 3.69 -16.51
N LEU A 85 0.59 2.71 -17.13
CA LEU A 85 1.26 1.53 -17.69
C LEU A 85 2.08 1.88 -18.94
N ASP A 86 1.62 2.85 -19.75
CA ASP A 86 2.37 3.31 -20.93
C ASP A 86 3.61 4.14 -20.56
N LEU A 87 3.51 4.95 -19.50
CA LEU A 87 4.62 5.77 -18.99
C LEU A 87 5.68 4.96 -18.23
N ASN A 88 5.42 3.68 -17.99
CA ASN A 88 6.21 2.80 -17.14
C ASN A 88 7.46 2.23 -17.84
N GLN A 89 8.44 3.11 -18.09
CA GLN A 89 9.61 2.77 -18.90
C GLN A 89 10.70 2.05 -18.09
N SER A 90 10.90 2.39 -16.81
CA SER A 90 12.00 1.83 -16.00
C SER A 90 11.61 0.56 -15.23
N ASN A 91 12.60 -0.26 -14.87
CA ASN A 91 12.38 -1.43 -14.00
C ASN A 91 11.88 -1.02 -12.60
N PHE A 92 12.29 0.16 -12.11
CA PHE A 92 11.82 0.69 -10.83
C PHE A 92 10.32 1.03 -10.87
N ASP A 93 9.87 1.67 -11.94
CA ASP A 93 8.46 2.03 -12.13
C ASP A 93 7.61 0.76 -12.25
N LYS A 94 8.11 -0.27 -12.95
CA LYS A 94 7.45 -1.59 -13.08
C LYS A 94 7.30 -2.24 -11.71
N ALA A 95 8.36 -2.24 -10.92
CA ALA A 95 8.33 -2.78 -9.56
C ALA A 95 7.32 -2.04 -8.67
N ARG A 96 7.24 -0.71 -8.75
CA ARG A 96 6.26 0.08 -7.97
C ARG A 96 4.83 -0.23 -8.37
N ILE A 97 4.52 -0.23 -9.67
CA ILE A 97 3.17 -0.56 -10.15
C ILE A 97 2.79 -1.98 -9.74
N MET A 98 3.69 -2.96 -9.87
CA MET A 98 3.44 -4.33 -9.42
C MET A 98 3.18 -4.41 -7.91
N ALA A 99 3.97 -3.69 -7.10
CA ALA A 99 3.80 -3.67 -5.66
C ALA A 99 2.44 -3.07 -5.25
N VAL A 100 2.05 -1.94 -5.86
CA VAL A 100 0.77 -1.27 -5.59
C VAL A 100 -0.42 -2.10 -6.06
N LYS A 101 -0.31 -2.78 -7.20
CA LYS A 101 -1.37 -3.67 -7.74
C LYS A 101 -1.50 -4.99 -6.99
N SER A 102 -0.54 -5.34 -6.12
CA SER A 102 -0.60 -6.58 -5.36
C SER A 102 -1.84 -6.61 -4.44
N LYS A 103 -2.39 -7.80 -4.21
CA LYS A 103 -3.65 -8.02 -3.46
C LYS A 103 -3.71 -7.27 -2.12
N LEU A 104 -2.56 -7.08 -1.46
CA LEU A 104 -2.47 -6.43 -0.15
C LEU A 104 -1.63 -5.15 -0.16
N GLY A 105 -1.18 -4.67 -1.32
CA GLY A 105 -0.22 -3.56 -1.45
C GLY A 105 -0.73 -2.24 -0.83
N SER A 106 -2.05 -2.03 -0.86
CA SER A 106 -2.73 -0.87 -0.30
C SER A 106 -3.59 -1.17 0.93
N SER A 107 -3.54 -2.40 1.48
CA SER A 107 -4.38 -2.77 2.64
C SER A 107 -4.10 -1.93 3.88
N TRP A 108 -2.85 -1.44 4.02
CA TRP A 108 -2.44 -0.58 5.12
C TRP A 108 -3.16 0.78 5.12
N LEU A 109 -3.63 1.28 3.97
CA LEU A 109 -4.43 2.51 3.89
C LEU A 109 -5.84 2.35 4.48
N LYS A 110 -6.32 1.11 4.60
CA LYS A 110 -7.61 0.76 5.19
C LYS A 110 -7.47 0.25 6.63
N ALA A 111 -6.25 0.16 7.14
CA ALA A 111 -6.01 -0.35 8.48
C ALA A 111 -6.41 0.71 9.51
N VAL A 112 -7.13 0.29 10.55
CA VAL A 112 -7.47 1.16 11.68
C VAL A 112 -6.19 1.49 12.45
N PRO A 113 -5.84 2.78 12.66
CA PRO A 113 -4.67 3.16 13.44
C PRO A 113 -4.78 2.63 14.88
N ASN A 114 -3.73 1.97 15.38
CA ASN A 114 -3.73 1.39 16.72
C ASN A 114 -2.44 1.75 17.48
N SER A 115 -2.54 2.72 18.38
CA SER A 115 -1.42 3.15 19.24
C SER A 115 -1.03 2.08 20.25
N ALA A 116 -1.99 1.35 20.82
CA ALA A 116 -1.74 0.34 21.85
C ALA A 116 -0.85 -0.82 21.33
N CYS A 117 -0.95 -1.14 20.04
CA CYS A 117 -0.09 -2.14 19.40
C CYS A 117 1.17 -1.54 18.73
N GLY A 118 1.38 -0.23 18.83
CA GLY A 118 2.50 0.46 18.17
C GLY A 118 2.45 0.42 16.63
N THR A 119 1.26 0.23 16.04
CA THR A 119 1.08 0.12 14.58
C THR A 119 0.44 1.37 13.97
N ARG A 120 0.19 2.41 14.77
CA ARG A 120 -0.26 3.71 14.28
C ARG A 120 0.87 4.40 13.53
N LEU A 121 0.61 4.77 12.28
CA LEU A 121 1.48 5.66 11.52
C LEU A 121 1.05 7.11 11.82
N ASP A 122 2.01 7.97 12.14
CA ASP A 122 1.80 9.42 12.16
C ASP A 122 1.80 10.00 10.74
N ASP A 123 1.43 11.28 10.61
CA ASP A 123 1.31 11.97 9.33
C ASP A 123 2.60 11.93 8.50
N SER A 124 3.76 12.07 9.14
CA SER A 124 5.05 12.01 8.45
C SER A 124 5.32 10.60 7.96
N CYS A 125 5.05 9.58 8.78
CA CYS A 125 5.14 8.18 8.38
C CYS A 125 4.23 7.85 7.20
N VAL A 126 2.99 8.37 7.18
CA VAL A 126 2.05 8.18 6.07
C VAL A 126 2.56 8.86 4.81
N ARG A 127 3.01 10.12 4.89
CA ARG A 127 3.56 10.87 3.75
C ARG A 127 4.78 10.18 3.14
N VAL A 128 5.76 9.81 3.97
CA VAL A 128 6.96 9.09 3.52
C VAL A 128 6.60 7.73 2.92
N SER A 129 5.68 7.00 3.56
CA SER A 129 5.21 5.69 3.09
C SER A 129 4.50 5.75 1.74
N LEU A 130 3.70 6.79 1.51
CA LEU A 130 3.04 7.05 0.23
C LEU A 130 4.08 7.45 -0.82
N GLY A 131 4.97 8.40 -0.51
CA GLY A 131 5.98 8.87 -1.45
C GLY A 131 6.89 7.76 -1.94
N LEU A 132 7.37 6.89 -1.04
CA LEU A 132 8.17 5.71 -1.42
C LEU A 132 7.42 4.75 -2.35
N ARG A 133 6.12 4.53 -2.12
CA ARG A 133 5.29 3.59 -2.91
C ARG A 133 4.89 4.16 -4.26
N LEU A 134 4.63 5.47 -4.32
CA LEU A 134 4.22 6.17 -5.53
C LEU A 134 5.42 6.63 -6.38
N GLY A 135 6.63 6.66 -5.80
CA GLY A 135 7.82 7.20 -6.46
C GLY A 135 7.82 8.72 -6.50
N LEU A 136 7.35 9.34 -5.42
CA LEU A 136 7.37 10.79 -5.26
C LEU A 136 8.64 11.21 -4.52
N PRO A 137 9.18 12.41 -4.79
CA PRO A 137 10.25 12.96 -3.98
C PRO A 137 9.77 13.17 -2.54
N ILE A 138 10.51 12.63 -1.57
CA ILE A 138 10.20 12.72 -0.14
C ILE A 138 11.25 13.50 0.66
N LEU A 139 12.39 13.79 0.04
CA LEU A 139 13.50 14.51 0.66
C LEU A 139 14.19 15.40 -0.37
N THR A 140 14.94 16.37 0.15
CA THR A 140 15.91 17.15 -0.63
C THR A 140 17.22 16.36 -0.74
N GLU A 141 17.93 16.46 -1.86
CA GLU A 141 19.20 15.78 -2.05
C GLU A 141 20.22 16.14 -0.95
N TYR A 142 20.94 15.13 -0.45
CA TYR A 142 21.97 15.31 0.57
C TYR A 142 23.00 14.18 0.53
N VAL A 143 24.13 14.36 1.20
CA VAL A 143 25.16 13.33 1.38
C VAL A 143 24.89 12.56 2.67
N CYS A 144 24.69 11.24 2.58
CA CYS A 144 24.52 10.39 3.74
C CYS A 144 25.83 10.24 4.52
N LEU A 145 25.76 9.88 5.81
CA LEU A 145 26.93 9.55 6.64
C LEU A 145 27.80 8.42 6.07
N CYS A 146 27.25 7.58 5.18
CA CYS A 146 28.03 6.57 4.45
C CYS A 146 28.79 7.11 3.23
N GLY A 147 28.72 8.42 2.97
CA GLY A 147 29.36 9.10 1.85
C GLY A 147 28.56 9.07 0.54
N ALA A 148 27.43 8.36 0.47
CA ALA A 148 26.61 8.29 -0.73
C ALA A 148 25.72 9.52 -0.91
N ASN A 149 25.57 9.98 -2.15
CA ASN A 149 24.55 10.96 -2.52
C ASN A 149 23.16 10.31 -2.47
N VAL A 150 22.23 10.96 -1.79
CA VAL A 150 20.86 10.48 -1.61
C VAL A 150 19.92 11.24 -2.53
N GLU A 151 19.33 10.50 -3.47
CA GLU A 151 18.34 11.02 -4.41
C GLU A 151 17.01 11.38 -3.73
N PRO A 152 16.20 12.29 -4.30
CA PRO A 152 14.94 12.77 -3.71
C PRO A 152 13.91 11.68 -3.40
N LEU A 153 13.96 10.55 -4.11
CA LEU A 153 13.07 9.40 -3.89
C LEU A 153 13.34 8.68 -2.56
N GLY A 154 14.52 8.89 -1.96
CA GLY A 154 14.85 8.44 -0.61
C GLY A 154 15.00 6.92 -0.42
N TYR A 155 15.13 6.16 -1.50
CA TYR A 155 15.35 4.70 -1.42
C TYR A 155 16.66 4.31 -0.73
N HIS A 156 17.65 5.20 -0.71
CA HIS A 156 18.92 4.97 0.01
C HIS A 156 18.70 4.62 1.49
N GLY A 157 17.77 5.30 2.18
CA GLY A 157 17.44 5.01 3.59
C GLY A 157 16.85 3.61 3.81
N LEU A 158 16.45 2.92 2.74
CA LEU A 158 15.96 1.55 2.79
C LEU A 158 17.09 0.50 2.83
N SER A 159 18.26 0.82 2.30
CA SER A 159 19.37 -0.12 2.11
C SER A 159 20.66 0.26 2.84
N CYS A 160 20.82 1.53 3.23
CA CYS A 160 22.02 2.02 3.88
C CYS A 160 22.33 1.24 5.18
N ARG A 161 23.57 0.76 5.30
CA ARG A 161 24.03 -0.01 6.47
C ARG A 161 24.26 0.86 7.69
N LEU A 162 24.73 2.09 7.48
CA LEU A 162 24.95 3.08 8.55
C LEU A 162 23.68 3.86 8.90
N GLY A 163 22.62 3.74 8.08
CA GLY A 163 21.37 4.42 8.31
C GLY A 163 20.57 3.77 9.45
N PRO A 164 19.94 4.56 10.35
CA PRO A 164 19.17 4.03 11.47
C PRO A 164 17.93 3.22 11.02
N GLY A 165 17.44 3.50 9.81
CA GLY A 165 16.20 2.92 9.29
C GLY A 165 16.25 1.41 9.05
N ARG A 166 17.39 0.84 8.64
CA ARG A 166 17.48 -0.60 8.31
C ARG A 166 17.28 -1.46 9.56
N GLN A 167 18.03 -1.18 10.62
CA GLN A 167 17.97 -1.94 11.86
C GLN A 167 16.65 -1.74 12.61
N ALA A 168 16.12 -0.52 12.60
CA ALA A 168 14.82 -0.22 13.20
C ALA A 168 13.68 -1.01 12.53
N ARG A 169 13.61 -1.04 11.19
CA ARG A 169 12.59 -1.80 10.45
C ARG A 169 12.71 -3.30 10.71
N HIS A 170 13.94 -3.81 10.74
CA HIS A 170 14.23 -5.21 11.02
C HIS A 170 13.75 -5.63 12.41
N SER A 171 14.14 -4.86 13.43
CA SER A 171 13.69 -5.05 14.81
C SER A 171 12.17 -4.96 14.95
N ALA A 172 11.53 -4.01 14.26
CA ALA A 172 10.08 -3.84 14.26
C ALA A 172 9.35 -5.05 13.65
N MET A 173 9.87 -5.60 12.55
CA MET A 173 9.34 -6.81 11.93
C MET A 173 9.46 -8.03 12.85
N ASN A 174 10.63 -8.21 13.47
CA ASN A 174 10.85 -9.32 14.39
C ASN A 174 9.92 -9.22 15.62
N ASN A 175 9.75 -8.01 16.16
CA ASN A 175 8.77 -7.73 17.21
C ASN A 175 7.34 -8.12 16.82
N PHE A 176 6.93 -7.81 15.58
CA PHE A 176 5.60 -8.13 15.08
C PHE A 176 5.38 -9.65 15.03
N PHE A 177 6.32 -10.40 14.45
CA PHE A 177 6.23 -11.86 14.37
C PHE A 177 6.22 -12.51 15.74
N VAL A 178 7.08 -12.08 16.66
CA VAL A 178 7.07 -12.59 18.05
C VAL A 178 5.69 -12.43 18.69
N ARG A 179 5.05 -11.26 18.55
CA ARG A 179 3.68 -11.05 19.07
C ARG A 179 2.65 -11.95 18.40
N CYS A 180 2.75 -12.17 17.08
CA CYS A 180 1.86 -13.07 16.36
C CYS A 180 2.00 -14.52 16.86
N PHE A 181 3.23 -14.99 17.05
CA PHE A 181 3.48 -16.34 17.56
C PHE A 181 3.05 -16.51 19.01
N GLN A 182 3.31 -15.52 19.87
CA GLN A 182 2.82 -15.50 21.25
C GLN A 182 1.29 -15.59 21.31
N ARG A 183 0.57 -14.84 20.46
CA ARG A 183 -0.89 -14.93 20.34
C ARG A 183 -1.38 -16.29 19.82
N ALA A 184 -0.57 -16.97 19.01
CA ALA A 184 -0.85 -18.32 18.52
C ALA A 184 -0.37 -19.42 19.49
N ASN A 185 0.11 -19.08 20.70
CA ASN A 185 0.71 -20.00 21.66
C ASN A 185 1.89 -20.82 21.08
N ILE A 186 2.67 -20.21 20.18
CA ILE A 186 3.88 -20.81 19.60
C ILE A 186 5.11 -20.26 20.35
N PRO A 187 5.87 -21.10 21.08
CA PRO A 187 7.09 -20.68 21.77
C PRO A 187 8.10 -20.07 20.80
N THR A 188 8.44 -18.81 21.02
CA THR A 188 9.30 -18.03 20.12
C THR A 188 10.22 -17.14 20.94
N ILE A 189 11.50 -17.14 20.61
CA ILE A 189 12.53 -16.33 21.26
C ILE A 189 13.27 -15.55 20.17
N LYS A 190 13.59 -14.27 20.42
CA LYS A 190 14.50 -13.54 19.55
C LYS A 190 15.92 -14.01 19.80
N GLU A 191 16.73 -14.08 18.77
CA GLU A 191 18.12 -14.48 18.92
C GLU A 191 18.85 -13.62 19.97
N PRO A 192 19.55 -14.25 20.93
CA PRO A 192 20.39 -13.55 21.89
C PRO A 192 21.50 -12.74 21.19
N THR A 193 21.75 -11.53 21.69
CA THR A 193 22.83 -10.67 21.20
C THR A 193 24.19 -11.35 21.40
N GLY A 194 25.02 -11.43 20.35
CA GLY A 194 26.42 -11.90 20.43
C GLY A 194 26.69 -13.34 20.01
N LEU A 195 25.74 -14.04 19.38
CA LEU A 195 25.91 -15.42 18.91
C LEU A 195 26.59 -15.54 17.53
N MET A 196 26.77 -14.45 16.78
CA MET A 196 27.43 -14.46 15.47
C MET A 196 28.46 -13.33 15.34
N GLU A 197 29.51 -13.56 14.54
CA GLU A 197 30.54 -12.56 14.22
C GLU A 197 29.97 -11.31 13.54
N GLU A 198 30.53 -10.14 13.87
CA GLU A 198 30.23 -8.84 13.27
C GLU A 198 30.45 -8.87 11.75
N GLY A 199 29.39 -9.15 10.99
CA GLY A 199 29.45 -9.18 9.53
C GLY A 199 28.60 -10.26 8.88
N SER A 200 28.26 -11.32 9.63
CA SER A 200 27.24 -12.27 9.18
C SER A 200 25.86 -11.60 9.27
N GLY A 201 25.09 -11.64 8.18
CA GLY A 201 23.84 -10.90 8.07
C GLY A 201 22.88 -11.16 9.24
N SER A 202 22.31 -10.08 9.77
CA SER A 202 21.32 -10.04 10.85
C SER A 202 20.32 -11.20 10.76
N MET A 203 20.30 -12.06 11.79
CA MET A 203 19.36 -13.18 11.99
C MET A 203 18.28 -12.81 13.03
N ASP A 204 17.11 -13.45 12.93
CA ASP A 204 15.84 -12.74 13.19
C ASP A 204 14.99 -13.32 14.31
N ILE A 205 14.68 -14.62 14.30
CA ILE A 205 13.76 -15.28 15.23
C ILE A 205 14.13 -16.76 15.35
N LEU A 206 14.22 -17.28 16.57
CA LEU A 206 14.45 -18.69 16.88
C LEU A 206 13.13 -19.38 17.25
N PHE A 207 12.88 -20.55 16.65
CA PHE A 207 11.80 -21.43 17.04
C PHE A 207 12.34 -22.56 17.92
N HIS A 208 11.66 -22.82 19.03
CA HIS A 208 11.79 -24.09 19.74
C HIS A 208 10.60 -24.96 19.36
N HIS A 209 10.79 -25.90 18.43
CA HIS A 209 9.85 -27.01 18.28
C HIS A 209 10.48 -28.27 18.89
N GLY A 210 9.91 -28.73 19.99
CA GLY A 210 10.29 -29.98 20.63
C GLY A 210 9.11 -30.58 21.38
N ARG A 211 8.61 -31.73 20.90
CA ARG A 211 8.48 -32.83 21.86
C ARG A 211 9.92 -33.16 22.29
N ARG A 212 10.13 -33.37 23.59
CA ARG A 212 11.26 -34.08 24.20
C ARG A 212 11.75 -35.12 23.16
N ASP A 213 12.86 -35.00 22.42
CA ASP A 213 14.24 -34.77 22.83
C ASP A 213 15.15 -34.38 21.62
N VAL A 214 14.65 -33.58 20.65
CA VAL A 214 15.49 -33.08 19.53
C VAL A 214 15.08 -31.67 19.11
N PRO A 215 15.91 -30.62 19.28
CA PRO A 215 15.63 -29.29 18.77
C PRO A 215 15.86 -29.26 17.25
N LEU A 216 14.77 -29.17 16.46
CA LEU A 216 14.89 -28.78 15.05
C LEU A 216 14.95 -27.25 14.96
N LEU A 217 16.12 -26.72 14.59
CA LEU A 217 16.35 -25.30 14.40
C LEU A 217 15.68 -24.84 13.10
N GLY A 218 14.53 -24.17 13.20
CA GLY A 218 13.90 -23.49 12.06
C GLY A 218 14.34 -22.03 12.01
N MET A 219 14.68 -21.53 10.81
CA MET A 219 15.13 -20.15 10.62
C MET A 219 14.13 -19.39 9.73
N LEU A 220 13.59 -18.27 10.22
CA LEU A 220 12.83 -17.32 9.39
C LEU A 220 13.69 -16.10 9.10
N ARG A 221 14.22 -15.98 7.88
CA ARG A 221 14.88 -14.74 7.42
C ARG A 221 13.81 -13.76 6.97
N SER A 222 13.80 -12.55 7.52
CA SER A 222 13.00 -11.45 7.00
C SER A 222 13.57 -11.05 5.64
N LEU A 223 12.95 -11.55 4.58
CA LEU A 223 13.17 -11.04 3.24
C LEU A 223 12.63 -9.60 3.20
N THR A 224 13.47 -8.67 2.76
CA THR A 224 12.99 -7.33 2.41
C THR A 224 11.87 -7.48 1.36
N PRO A 225 10.87 -6.56 1.29
CA PRO A 225 9.70 -6.69 0.41
C PRO A 225 9.99 -6.79 -1.11
N TRP A 226 11.26 -6.71 -1.51
CA TRP A 226 11.71 -6.62 -2.90
C TRP A 226 12.33 -7.93 -3.44
N LEU A 227 12.50 -8.96 -2.62
CA LEU A 227 13.02 -10.26 -3.05
C LEU A 227 11.91 -11.32 -2.99
N LYS A 228 11.64 -11.93 -4.15
CA LYS A 228 10.64 -13.00 -4.33
C LYS A 228 10.83 -14.12 -3.31
N GLY A 229 9.69 -14.69 -2.90
CA GLY A 229 9.57 -15.59 -1.77
C GLY A 229 10.39 -16.87 -1.86
N THR A 230 10.86 -17.30 -0.69
CA THR A 230 11.09 -18.72 -0.41
C THR A 230 10.83 -18.92 1.08
N LEU A 231 9.62 -19.36 1.43
CA LEU A 231 9.39 -19.99 2.73
C LEU A 231 9.95 -21.42 2.58
N ILE A 232 11.16 -21.67 3.06
CA ILE A 232 11.69 -23.03 3.10
C ILE A 232 11.06 -23.70 4.32
N LEU A 233 9.91 -24.35 4.11
CA LEU A 233 9.44 -25.36 5.05
C LEU A 233 10.33 -26.60 4.85
N PRO A 234 10.95 -27.16 5.89
CA PRO A 234 11.74 -28.38 5.74
C PRO A 234 10.85 -29.52 5.22
N HIS A 235 11.21 -30.05 4.06
CA HIS A 235 10.54 -31.20 3.44
C HIS A 235 10.76 -32.42 4.34
N ARG A 236 9.68 -33.09 4.77
CA ARG A 236 9.76 -34.39 5.44
C ARG A 236 10.48 -35.39 4.54
N ARG A 237 11.75 -35.71 4.81
CA ARG A 237 12.32 -37.00 4.44
C ARG A 237 12.12 -37.94 5.61
N ARG A 238 11.32 -39.00 5.42
CA ARG A 238 11.32 -40.13 6.36
C ARG A 238 12.65 -40.85 6.14
N VAL A 239 13.48 -40.86 7.16
CA VAL A 239 14.63 -41.78 7.24
C VAL A 239 14.08 -43.12 7.75
N PRO A 240 14.44 -44.27 7.16
CA PRO A 240 14.05 -45.57 7.71
C PRO A 240 14.80 -45.79 9.03
N LEU A 241 14.10 -46.27 10.05
CA LEU A 241 14.73 -46.66 11.32
C LEU A 241 15.45 -48.02 11.14
N PRO A 242 16.56 -48.25 11.87
CA PRO A 242 17.18 -49.57 11.99
C PRO A 242 16.28 -50.57 12.75
#